data_AF-A0AAV9XC82-F1
#
_entry.id   AF-A0AAV9XC82-F1
#
_cell.length_a   1.000
_cell.length_b   1.000
_cell.length_c   1.000
_cell.angle_alpha   90.00
_cell.angle_beta   90.00
_cell.angle_gamma   90.00
#
_symmetry.space_group_name_H-M   'P 1'
#
loop_
_entity.id
_entity.type
_entity.pdbx_description
1 polymer ?
#
loop_
_entity_poly.entity_id
_entity_poly.type
_entity_poly.pdbx_seq_one_letter_code
_entity_poly.pdbx_strand_id
1 'polypeptide(L)'
;MVSRLKPTGFKVLSLTTISSPHQGSPFADYVIKFIGQKRLPKLYHILEKWGLETGAFEQLTTEYMRENFNPQTPDIEDVKYFSYGALTYPGIFSPFHASHRIISRVEGDNDGLVSVKSASHGVYKGTLLGPSHLDIINWTNRLKWIMKGLFGQHNKFNAVAFYLALSDMLAEEGL
;
A
#
# COMPACT_ATOMS: atom_id res chain seq x y z
N MET A 1 7.99 -9.90 8.42
CA MET A 1 8.81 -10.20 7.21
C MET A 1 10.31 -10.43 7.51
N VAL A 2 10.98 -9.51 8.21
CA VAL A 2 12.44 -9.57 8.45
C VAL A 2 12.89 -10.86 9.16
N SER A 3 12.09 -11.40 10.09
CA SER A 3 12.32 -12.66 10.81
C SER A 3 12.48 -13.90 9.94
N ARG A 4 12.09 -13.85 8.67
CA ARG A 4 12.20 -14.96 7.72
C ARG A 4 13.35 -14.82 6.74
N LEU A 5 14.12 -13.73 6.77
CA LEU A 5 15.28 -13.56 5.90
C LEU A 5 16.41 -14.51 6.34
N LYS A 6 16.69 -15.55 5.54
CA LYS A 6 17.81 -16.49 5.76
C LYS A 6 18.44 -16.93 4.43
N PRO A 7 19.78 -17.10 4.35
CA PRO A 7 20.84 -16.46 5.17
C PRO A 7 21.21 -15.07 4.61
N THR A 8 21.56 -14.12 5.47
CA THR A 8 21.91 -12.76 5.05
C THR A 8 23.36 -12.41 5.42
N GLY A 9 24.14 -11.93 4.46
CA GLY A 9 25.45 -11.30 4.69
C GLY A 9 25.37 -9.86 5.21
N PHE A 10 24.21 -9.49 5.78
CA PHE A 10 23.89 -8.14 6.23
C PHE A 10 22.95 -8.20 7.44
N LYS A 11 22.97 -7.14 8.27
CA LYS A 11 22.01 -6.89 9.34
C LYS A 11 21.00 -5.85 8.85
N VAL A 12 19.71 -6.16 8.98
CA VAL A 12 18.65 -5.16 8.76
C VAL A 12 18.58 -4.27 10.00
N LEU A 13 18.71 -2.95 9.81
CA LEU A 13 18.62 -1.98 10.91
C LEU A 13 17.20 -1.42 11.07
N SER A 14 16.49 -1.23 9.95
CA SER A 14 15.10 -0.78 9.97
C SER A 14 14.28 -1.32 8.80
N LEU A 15 12.96 -1.33 8.99
CA LEU A 15 11.97 -1.54 7.94
C LEU A 15 10.98 -0.37 7.97
N THR A 16 10.98 0.44 6.92
CA THR A 16 9.98 1.48 6.72
C THR A 16 8.98 1.04 5.67
N THR A 17 7.69 1.07 6.02
CA THR A 17 6.59 0.72 5.13
C THR A 17 5.74 1.93 4.82
N ILE A 18 5.20 1.99 3.60
CA ILE A 18 4.39 3.10 3.13
C ILE A 18 3.16 2.50 2.48
N SER A 19 1.98 2.81 3.04
CA SER A 19 0.69 2.27 2.58
C SER A 19 0.66 0.74 2.42
N SER A 20 1.39 0.02 3.27
CA SER A 20 1.45 -1.45 3.20
C SER A 20 0.31 -2.08 4.02
N PRO A 21 -0.46 -3.04 3.48
CA PRO A 21 -1.64 -3.58 4.16
C PRO A 21 -1.27 -4.59 5.25
N HIS A 22 -0.70 -4.16 6.37
CA HIS A 22 -0.25 -5.04 7.46
C HIS A 22 -1.38 -5.84 8.11
N GLN A 23 -2.60 -5.30 8.10
CA GLN A 23 -3.80 -5.98 8.57
C GLN A 23 -4.67 -6.49 7.41
N GLY A 24 -4.13 -6.49 6.19
CA GLY A 24 -4.85 -6.81 4.95
C GLY A 24 -5.67 -5.65 4.41
N SER A 25 -6.39 -5.90 3.33
CA SER A 25 -7.26 -4.92 2.67
C SER A 25 -8.70 -5.43 2.64
N PRO A 26 -9.68 -4.68 3.18
CA PRO A 26 -11.10 -5.00 3.04
C PRO A 26 -11.55 -5.09 1.57
N PHE A 27 -10.84 -4.40 0.67
CA PHE A 27 -11.09 -4.52 -0.76
C PHE A 27 -10.67 -5.90 -1.30
N ALA A 28 -9.56 -6.45 -0.82
CA ALA A 28 -9.15 -7.82 -1.17
C ALA A 28 -10.19 -8.84 -0.67
N ASP A 29 -10.68 -8.70 0.56
CA ASP A 29 -11.74 -9.55 1.10
C ASP A 29 -13.02 -9.49 0.25
N TYR A 30 -13.41 -8.27 -0.15
CA TYR A 30 -14.56 -8.07 -1.03
C TYR A 30 -14.36 -8.78 -2.38
N VAL A 31 -13.20 -8.62 -3.02
CA VAL A 31 -12.89 -9.25 -4.31
C VAL A 31 -12.99 -10.77 -4.20
N ILE A 32 -12.39 -11.38 -3.16
CA ILE A 32 -12.45 -12.83 -2.93
C ILE A 32 -13.89 -13.30 -2.70
N LYS A 33 -14.66 -12.60 -1.84
CA LYS A 33 -16.03 -12.97 -1.49
C LYS A 33 -17.03 -12.82 -2.64
N PHE A 34 -16.94 -11.74 -3.40
CA PHE A 34 -17.95 -11.41 -4.41
C PHE A 34 -17.78 -12.19 -5.72
N ILE A 35 -16.56 -12.59 -6.04
CA ILE A 35 -16.22 -13.12 -7.36
C ILE A 35 -16.04 -14.64 -7.31
N GLY A 36 -15.69 -15.18 -6.13
CA GLY A 36 -15.43 -16.59 -5.91
C GLY A 36 -14.17 -17.06 -6.66
N GLN A 37 -13.49 -18.08 -6.11
CA GLN A 37 -12.23 -18.58 -6.66
C GLN A 37 -12.30 -18.94 -8.17
N LYS A 38 -13.49 -19.29 -8.68
CA LYS A 38 -13.71 -19.73 -10.06
C LYS A 38 -13.69 -18.63 -11.13
N ARG A 39 -13.87 -17.34 -10.79
CA ARG A 39 -13.86 -16.21 -11.76
C ARG A 39 -12.63 -15.30 -11.62
N LEU A 40 -11.75 -15.60 -10.66
CA LEU A 40 -10.49 -14.90 -10.45
C LEU A 40 -9.63 -14.75 -11.72
N PRO A 41 -9.47 -15.76 -12.60
CA PRO A 41 -8.56 -15.63 -13.75
C PRO A 41 -8.93 -14.52 -14.74
N LYS A 42 -10.23 -14.27 -14.97
CA LYS A 42 -10.68 -13.21 -15.90
C LYS A 42 -10.50 -11.82 -15.30
N LEU A 43 -10.77 -11.67 -14.00
CA LEU A 43 -10.52 -10.42 -13.30
C LEU A 43 -9.02 -10.15 -13.17
N TYR A 44 -8.24 -11.20 -12.90
CA TYR A 44 -6.80 -11.11 -12.88
C TYR A 44 -6.26 -10.60 -14.21
N HIS A 45 -6.75 -11.11 -15.33
CA HIS A 45 -6.37 -10.56 -16.63
C HIS A 45 -6.77 -9.07 -16.83
N ILE A 46 -7.85 -8.60 -16.19
CA ILE A 46 -8.26 -7.18 -16.23
C ILE A 46 -7.38 -6.34 -15.28
N LEU A 47 -7.09 -6.83 -14.08
CA LEU A 47 -6.27 -6.17 -13.08
C LEU A 47 -4.80 -6.12 -13.51
N GLU A 48 -4.26 -7.18 -14.12
CA GLU A 48 -2.94 -7.20 -14.76
C GLU A 48 -2.84 -6.14 -15.87
N LYS A 49 -3.88 -6.02 -16.69
CA LYS A 49 -3.96 -4.94 -17.70
C LYS A 49 -3.97 -3.54 -17.08
N TRP A 50 -4.34 -3.44 -15.82
CA TRP A 50 -4.36 -2.20 -15.03
C TRP A 50 -3.12 -2.07 -14.13
N GLY A 51 -2.14 -2.98 -14.27
CA GLY A 51 -0.85 -2.95 -13.57
C GLY A 51 -0.90 -3.49 -12.14
N LEU A 52 -1.95 -4.22 -11.77
CA LEU A 52 -2.10 -4.83 -10.44
C LEU A 52 -1.70 -6.30 -10.53
N GLU A 53 -0.77 -6.75 -9.68
CA GLU A 53 -0.39 -8.16 -9.59
C GLU A 53 -1.48 -8.96 -8.85
N THR A 54 -1.86 -10.07 -9.47
CA THR A 54 -3.17 -10.68 -9.29
C THR A 54 -3.14 -11.89 -8.39
N GLY A 55 -2.09 -12.71 -8.49
CA GLY A 55 -1.82 -13.79 -7.54
C GLY A 55 -1.66 -13.33 -6.09
N ALA A 56 -1.49 -12.02 -5.85
CA ALA A 56 -1.26 -11.44 -4.54
C ALA A 56 -2.55 -11.19 -3.73
N PHE A 57 -3.73 -11.05 -4.34
CA PHE A 57 -4.93 -10.58 -3.61
C PHE A 57 -5.35 -11.48 -2.45
N GLU A 58 -5.22 -12.81 -2.58
CA GLU A 58 -5.51 -13.74 -1.48
C GLU A 58 -4.59 -13.50 -0.28
N GLN A 59 -3.32 -13.20 -0.54
CA GLN A 59 -2.34 -12.88 0.50
C GLN A 59 -2.54 -11.50 1.12
N LEU A 60 -3.29 -10.62 0.45
CA LEU A 60 -3.65 -9.30 0.95
C LEU A 60 -4.99 -9.28 1.69
N THR A 61 -5.68 -10.42 1.83
CA THR A 61 -6.91 -10.51 2.63
C THR A 61 -6.62 -10.28 4.11
N THR A 62 -7.61 -9.74 4.83
CA THR A 62 -7.47 -9.51 6.28
C THR A 62 -7.33 -10.82 7.05
N GLU A 63 -8.00 -11.88 6.59
CA GLU A 63 -7.90 -13.24 7.12
C GLU A 63 -6.48 -13.80 6.93
N TYR A 64 -5.93 -13.75 5.72
CA TYR A 64 -4.59 -14.28 5.47
C TYR A 64 -3.51 -13.53 6.26
N MET A 65 -3.59 -12.20 6.32
CA MET A 65 -2.62 -11.40 7.09
C MET A 65 -2.68 -11.75 8.58
N ARG A 66 -3.88 -11.89 9.14
CA ARG A 66 -4.09 -12.21 10.56
C ARG A 66 -3.67 -13.65 10.91
N GLU A 67 -4.02 -14.62 10.09
CA GLU A 67 -3.95 -16.04 10.46
C GLU A 67 -2.71 -16.74 9.91
N ASN A 68 -2.13 -16.23 8.82
CA ASN A 68 -0.98 -16.85 8.17
C ASN A 68 0.26 -15.96 8.21
N PHE A 69 0.22 -14.77 7.60
CA PHE A 69 1.43 -13.99 7.37
C PHE A 69 2.02 -13.37 8.65
N ASN A 70 1.22 -12.67 9.44
CA ASN A 70 1.72 -11.98 10.64
C ASN A 70 2.24 -12.95 11.71
N PRO A 71 1.53 -14.05 12.06
CA PRO A 71 2.04 -15.03 13.03
C PRO A 71 3.34 -15.69 12.57
N GLN A 72 3.49 -15.90 11.26
CA GLN A 72 4.69 -16.51 10.72
C GLN A 72 5.85 -15.52 10.62
N THR A 73 5.61 -14.21 10.59
CA THR A 73 6.67 -13.23 10.33
C THR A 73 6.79 -12.17 11.43
N PRO A 74 6.95 -12.58 12.71
CA PRO A 74 6.99 -11.66 13.84
C PRO A 74 8.12 -10.64 13.70
N ASP A 75 7.95 -9.49 14.34
CA ASP A 75 8.96 -8.46 14.40
C ASP A 75 10.18 -8.93 15.22
N ILE A 76 11.35 -8.41 14.87
CA ILE A 76 12.60 -8.66 15.58
C ILE A 76 12.91 -7.44 16.44
N GLU A 77 13.22 -7.63 17.72
CA GLU A 77 13.49 -6.56 18.68
C GLU A 77 14.61 -5.60 18.25
N ASP A 78 15.65 -6.14 17.59
CA ASP A 78 16.82 -5.39 17.09
C ASP A 78 16.55 -4.52 15.85
N VAL A 79 15.36 -4.60 15.25
CA VAL A 79 15.01 -3.90 14.01
C VAL A 79 14.01 -2.79 14.33
N LYS A 80 14.27 -1.58 13.85
CA LYS A 80 13.32 -0.47 13.97
C LYS A 80 12.24 -0.57 12.88
N TYR A 81 10.97 -0.48 13.26
CA TYR A 81 9.84 -0.54 12.33
C TYR A 81 9.14 0.81 12.26
N PHE A 82 9.01 1.35 11.05
CA PHE A 82 8.31 2.60 10.78
C PHE A 82 7.21 2.39 9.74
N SER A 83 6.13 3.15 9.87
CA SER A 83 5.04 3.12 8.91
C SER A 83 4.47 4.50 8.60
N TYR A 84 4.03 4.64 7.36
CA TYR A 84 3.25 5.76 6.86
C TYR A 84 1.99 5.23 6.19
N GLY A 85 0.87 5.93 6.37
CA GLY A 85 -0.36 5.69 5.59
C GLY A 85 -0.58 6.79 4.58
N ALA A 86 -1.61 6.63 3.75
CA ALA A 86 -2.07 7.69 2.87
C ALA A 86 -3.61 7.75 2.85
N LEU A 87 -4.09 8.93 2.51
CA LEU A 87 -5.50 9.30 2.45
C LEU A 87 -5.73 10.00 1.12
N THR A 88 -6.79 9.63 0.42
CA THR A 88 -7.24 10.35 -0.78
C THR A 88 -8.77 10.47 -0.82
N TYR A 89 -9.27 11.39 -1.64
CA TYR A 89 -10.71 11.55 -1.89
C TYR A 89 -10.97 11.43 -3.39
N PRO A 90 -11.08 10.20 -3.92
CA PRO A 90 -11.19 9.97 -5.35
C PRO A 90 -12.56 10.42 -5.88
N GLY A 91 -12.56 11.22 -6.96
CA GLY A 91 -13.77 11.58 -7.69
C GLY A 91 -14.48 10.36 -8.30
N ILE A 92 -15.74 10.52 -8.70
CA ILE A 92 -16.63 9.42 -9.13
C ILE A 92 -16.06 8.64 -10.33
N PHE A 93 -15.30 9.29 -11.22
CA PHE A 93 -14.68 8.67 -12.39
C PHE A 93 -13.28 8.08 -12.12
N SER A 94 -12.78 8.16 -10.89
CA SER A 94 -11.49 7.58 -10.53
C SER A 94 -11.57 6.05 -10.52
N PRO A 95 -10.53 5.34 -11.01
CA PRO A 95 -10.45 3.89 -10.89
C PRO A 95 -10.48 3.41 -9.43
N PHE A 96 -10.05 4.27 -8.49
CA PHE A 96 -10.07 3.97 -7.05
C PHE A 96 -11.40 4.28 -6.36
N HIS A 97 -12.39 4.84 -7.06
CA HIS A 97 -13.64 5.28 -6.41
C HIS A 97 -14.38 4.10 -5.74
N ALA A 98 -14.49 2.97 -6.44
CA ALA A 98 -15.21 1.80 -5.93
C ALA A 98 -14.48 1.14 -4.75
N SER A 99 -13.18 0.88 -4.89
CA SER A 99 -12.35 0.27 -3.85
C SER A 99 -12.24 1.17 -2.61
N HIS A 100 -12.02 2.47 -2.80
CA HIS A 100 -12.02 3.46 -1.72
C HIS A 100 -13.33 3.40 -0.94
N ARG A 101 -14.49 3.40 -1.62
CA ARG A 101 -15.79 3.37 -0.96
C ARG A 101 -16.03 2.07 -0.18
N ILE A 102 -15.53 0.94 -0.66
CA ILE A 102 -15.60 -0.34 0.05
C ILE A 102 -14.78 -0.24 1.35
N ILE A 103 -13.53 0.20 1.26
CA ILE A 103 -12.63 0.33 2.42
C ILE A 103 -13.17 1.37 3.40
N SER A 104 -13.62 2.53 2.94
CA SER A 104 -14.18 3.58 3.79
C SER A 104 -15.35 3.13 4.63
N ARG A 105 -16.18 2.20 4.14
CA ARG A 105 -17.30 1.65 4.91
C ARG A 105 -16.86 0.73 6.05
N VAL A 106 -15.67 0.12 5.94
CA VAL A 106 -15.18 -0.88 6.90
C VAL A 106 -14.14 -0.27 7.85
N GLU A 107 -13.20 0.51 7.32
CA GLU A 107 -12.01 0.99 8.04
C GLU A 107 -11.80 2.51 7.95
N GLY A 108 -12.60 3.24 7.17
CA GLY A 108 -12.52 4.70 7.07
C GLY A 108 -11.45 5.21 6.09
N ASP A 109 -10.63 6.15 6.55
CA ASP A 109 -9.64 6.84 5.72
C ASP A 109 -8.69 5.85 5.02
N ASN A 110 -8.52 6.03 3.71
CA ASN A 110 -7.72 5.13 2.87
C ASN A 110 -7.19 5.81 1.62
N ASP A 111 -6.24 5.16 0.97
CA ASP A 111 -5.57 5.63 -0.24
C ASP A 111 -6.17 5.06 -1.55
N GLY A 112 -7.31 4.39 -1.43
CA GLY A 112 -7.99 3.69 -2.52
C GLY A 112 -7.76 2.17 -2.53
N LEU A 113 -6.74 1.65 -1.86
CA LEU A 113 -6.48 0.20 -1.77
C LEU A 113 -6.17 -0.29 -0.35
N VAL A 114 -5.61 0.58 0.50
CA VAL A 114 -5.19 0.27 1.86
C VAL A 114 -5.69 1.37 2.80
N SER A 115 -6.28 0.96 3.93
CA SER A 115 -6.69 1.91 4.96
C SER A 115 -5.51 2.43 5.75
N VAL A 116 -5.66 3.63 6.31
CA VAL A 116 -4.69 4.21 7.26
C VAL A 116 -4.48 3.28 8.45
N LYS A 117 -5.57 2.63 8.92
CA LYS A 117 -5.54 1.66 10.00
C LYS A 117 -4.64 0.46 9.66
N SER A 118 -4.85 -0.15 8.50
CA SER A 118 -4.07 -1.31 8.06
C SER A 118 -2.62 -0.95 7.72
N ALA A 119 -2.38 0.28 7.26
CA ALA A 119 -1.04 0.79 6.99
C ALA A 119 -0.17 0.98 8.25
N SER A 120 -0.78 1.05 9.44
CA SER A 120 -0.07 1.27 10.69
C SER A 120 0.61 0.00 11.20
N HIS A 121 1.94 0.06 11.36
CA HIS A 121 2.80 -0.99 11.92
C HIS A 121 4.07 -0.40 12.55
N GLY A 122 4.48 -0.92 13.71
CA GLY A 122 5.58 -0.34 14.47
C GLY A 122 5.30 1.12 14.87
N VAL A 123 6.28 2.00 14.70
CA VAL A 123 6.12 3.45 14.96
C VAL A 123 5.47 4.13 13.76
N TYR A 124 4.20 4.51 13.92
CA TYR A 124 3.46 5.24 12.90
C TYR A 124 3.92 6.70 12.83
N LYS A 125 4.51 7.10 11.69
CA LYS A 125 5.11 8.42 11.48
C LYS A 125 4.13 9.42 10.85
N GLY A 126 3.05 8.98 10.20
CA GLY A 126 1.96 9.86 9.78
C GLY A 126 1.20 9.43 8.53
N THR A 127 0.18 10.23 8.19
CA THR A 127 -0.68 10.02 7.01
C THR A 127 -0.40 11.05 5.93
N LEU A 128 -0.09 10.60 4.72
CA LEU A 128 0.06 11.44 3.54
C LEU A 128 -1.31 11.88 3.04
N LEU A 129 -1.57 13.19 3.04
CA LEU A 129 -2.85 13.77 2.64
C LEU A 129 -2.87 14.07 1.15
N GLY A 130 -3.78 13.44 0.41
CA GLY A 130 -3.99 13.65 -1.02
C GLY A 130 -3.59 12.49 -1.93
N PRO A 131 -2.40 11.88 -1.83
CA PRO A 131 -1.98 10.86 -2.79
C PRO A 131 -2.83 9.59 -2.66
N SER A 132 -3.26 9.07 -3.81
CA SER A 132 -3.74 7.70 -3.92
C SER A 132 -2.58 6.70 -3.85
N HIS A 133 -2.90 5.42 -3.70
CA HIS A 133 -1.90 4.34 -3.63
C HIS A 133 -0.86 4.38 -4.77
N LEU A 134 -1.27 4.73 -5.99
CA LEU A 134 -0.35 4.86 -7.15
C LEU A 134 0.45 6.17 -7.18
N ASP A 135 -0.04 7.23 -6.52
CA ASP A 135 0.70 8.49 -6.42
C ASP A 135 1.93 8.35 -5.54
N ILE A 136 1.86 7.49 -4.52
CA ILE A 136 2.94 7.24 -3.54
C ILE A 136 4.20 6.72 -4.24
N ILE A 137 4.05 5.75 -5.14
CA ILE A 137 5.17 5.18 -5.92
C ILE A 137 5.50 5.97 -7.20
N ASN A 138 4.99 7.20 -7.32
CA ASN A 138 5.21 8.11 -8.46
C ASN A 138 4.74 7.55 -9.82
N TRP A 139 3.87 6.54 -9.84
CA TRP A 139 3.39 5.90 -11.07
C TRP A 139 2.50 6.84 -11.87
N THR A 140 1.62 7.56 -11.19
CA THR A 140 0.73 8.55 -11.83
C THR A 140 1.54 9.64 -12.51
N ASN A 141 2.67 10.07 -11.97
CA ASN A 141 3.54 11.06 -12.62
C ASN A 141 4.25 10.49 -13.86
N ARG A 142 4.65 9.21 -13.88
CA ARG A 142 5.18 8.55 -15.09
C ARG A 142 4.13 8.44 -16.20
N LEU A 143 2.92 7.97 -15.85
CA LEU A 143 1.80 7.89 -16.79
C LEU A 143 1.35 9.30 -17.25
N LYS A 144 1.36 10.28 -16.35
CA LYS A 144 1.10 11.69 -16.68
C LYS A 144 2.19 12.30 -17.53
N TRP A 145 3.44 11.85 -17.47
CA TRP A 145 4.50 12.30 -18.39
C TRP A 145 4.23 11.78 -19.81
N ILE A 146 3.77 10.52 -19.93
CA ILE A 146 3.28 9.94 -21.19
C ILE A 146 2.04 10.70 -21.70
N MET A 147 1.11 11.05 -20.80
CA MET A 147 -0.15 11.74 -21.13
C MET A 147 -0.03 13.28 -21.16
N LYS A 148 1.14 13.85 -20.84
CA LYS A 148 1.37 15.31 -20.73
C LYS A 148 1.26 16.03 -22.08
N GLY A 149 1.25 15.27 -23.18
CA GLY A 149 0.88 15.79 -24.49
C GLY A 149 -0.61 16.08 -24.69
N LEU A 150 -1.49 15.64 -23.77
CA LEU A 150 -2.95 15.67 -24.00
C LEU A 150 -3.78 16.38 -22.92
N PHE A 151 -3.52 16.19 -21.63
CA PHE A 151 -4.36 16.82 -20.58
C PHE A 151 -3.54 17.24 -19.35
N GLY A 152 -3.55 18.54 -19.06
CA GLY A 152 -2.83 19.13 -17.94
C GLY A 152 -3.59 18.99 -16.61
N GLN A 153 -2.99 18.28 -15.65
CA GLN A 153 -3.33 18.41 -14.23
C GLN A 153 -2.09 18.18 -13.37
N HIS A 154 -1.87 19.07 -12.41
CA HIS A 154 -0.78 19.00 -11.42
C HIS A 154 -1.26 18.32 -10.13
N ASN A 155 -0.56 17.27 -9.69
CA ASN A 155 -0.71 16.73 -8.34
C ASN A 155 0.03 17.61 -7.32
N LYS A 156 -0.52 17.73 -6.11
CA LYS A 156 0.11 18.48 -4.99
C LYS A 156 1.15 17.67 -4.20
N PHE A 157 1.12 16.33 -4.27
CA PHE A 157 2.08 15.47 -3.56
C PHE A 157 3.37 15.30 -4.35
N ASN A 158 4.52 15.56 -3.71
CA ASN A 158 5.84 15.36 -4.27
C ASN A 158 6.48 14.13 -3.63
N ALA A 159 6.39 12.98 -4.31
CA ALA A 159 6.97 11.72 -3.83
C ALA A 159 8.48 11.83 -3.58
N VAL A 160 9.21 12.56 -4.44
CA VAL A 160 10.67 12.72 -4.27
C VAL A 160 10.99 13.45 -2.97
N ALA A 161 10.29 14.56 -2.68
CA ALA A 161 10.48 15.29 -1.43
C ALA A 161 10.12 14.43 -0.21
N PHE A 162 9.07 13.63 -0.29
CA PHE A 162 8.70 12.69 0.76
C PHE A 162 9.81 11.65 1.03
N TYR A 163 10.35 11.02 -0.01
CA TYR A 163 11.41 10.03 0.17
C TYR A 163 12.71 10.66 0.68
N LEU A 164 13.03 11.91 0.30
CA LEU A 164 14.15 12.64 0.88
C LEU A 164 13.95 12.92 2.37
N ALA A 165 12.75 13.37 2.77
CA ALA A 165 12.41 13.59 4.17
C ALA A 165 12.40 12.28 4.99
N LEU A 166 12.03 11.17 4.36
CA LEU A 166 12.11 9.84 4.97
C LEU A 166 13.58 9.46 5.25
N SER A 167 14.49 9.71 4.31
CA SER A 167 15.93 9.49 4.53
C SER A 167 16.47 10.36 5.68
N ASP A 168 16.05 11.61 5.76
CA ASP A 168 16.42 12.52 6.85
C ASP A 168 15.91 12.01 8.21
N MET A 169 14.64 11.58 8.27
CA MET A 169 14.06 10.96 9.47
C MET A 169 14.82 9.70 9.91
N LEU A 170 15.29 8.87 8.98
CA LEU A 170 16.11 7.70 9.33
C LEU A 170 17.48 8.12 9.90
N ALA A 171 18.10 9.16 9.34
CA ALA A 171 19.35 9.69 9.85
C ALA A 171 19.20 10.26 11.27
N GLU A 172 18.10 10.96 11.57
CA GLU A 172 17.77 11.44 12.92
C GLU A 172 17.57 10.28 13.92
N GLU A 173 17.07 9.14 13.44
CA GLU A 173 16.92 7.90 14.20
C GLU A 173 18.25 7.11 14.36
N GLY A 174 19.35 7.62 13.81
CA GLY A 174 20.68 7.02 13.87
C GLY A 174 20.86 5.80 12.97
N LEU A 175 20.18 5.77 11.82
CA LEU A 175 20.18 4.67 10.85
C LEU A 175 20.87 5.05 9.53
#